data_AF-A0A1J1LKX4-F1
#
_entry.id   AF-A0A1J1LKX4-F1
#
_cell.length_a   1.000
_cell.length_b   1.000
_cell.length_c   1.000
_cell.angle_alpha   90.00
_cell.angle_beta   90.00
_cell.angle_gamma   90.00
#
_symmetry.space_group_name_H-M   'P 1'
#
loop_
_entity.id
_entity.type
_entity.pdbx_description
1 polymer ?
#
loop_
_entity_poly.entity_id
_entity_poly.type
_entity_poly.pdbx_seq_one_letter_code
_entity_poly.pdbx_strand_id
1 'polypeptide(L)'
;MAKFNFVRSLWRCTTLVSIMGFSVISPALSEPTFHPSEFKKISPAWEELYQLANQDSSTTNHEPPVYSPGGSRGNEICTIVPLTQPNNNQVDSEIWSDKPTFIWRGDIKYVELHSDDNETLIWSQNISDSKQSISYTGEPLQPGETYQLSLYDISNPDISDFPRDSLTFKVIETHQHQKIQQDLEQLETQLHQQKATAEAITLARIQYFVEHQLWSDALMESSSLQIQDPSLDELLKTKVSRSCG
;
A
#
# COMPACT_ATOMS: atom_id res chain seq x y z
N MET A 1 -38.00 -53.12 0.97
CA MET A 1 -37.09 -53.56 2.05
C MET A 1 -35.94 -52.55 2.06
N ALA A 2 -35.56 -51.83 3.10
CA ALA A 2 -35.97 -51.76 4.50
C ALA A 2 -35.96 -50.28 4.95
N LYS A 3 -36.92 -49.91 5.80
CA LYS A 3 -36.94 -48.66 6.57
C LYS A 3 -36.18 -48.89 7.87
N PHE A 4 -35.40 -47.93 8.35
CA PHE A 4 -35.08 -47.84 9.78
C PHE A 4 -35.12 -46.38 10.25
N ASN A 5 -36.10 -46.11 11.11
CA ASN A 5 -36.22 -44.97 12.00
C ASN A 5 -35.50 -45.30 13.31
N PHE A 6 -34.82 -44.34 13.95
CA PHE A 6 -34.69 -44.11 15.42
C PHE A 6 -33.53 -43.12 15.65
N VAL A 7 -33.46 -42.20 16.61
CA VAL A 7 -34.38 -41.62 17.60
C VAL A 7 -33.68 -40.37 18.15
N ARG A 8 -34.48 -39.38 18.59
CA ARG A 8 -34.07 -38.18 19.33
C ARG A 8 -33.43 -38.54 20.67
N SER A 9 -32.40 -37.81 21.10
CA SER A 9 -32.16 -37.60 22.53
C SER A 9 -31.57 -36.21 22.77
N LEU A 10 -32.41 -35.37 23.37
CA LEU A 10 -32.08 -34.07 23.93
C LEU A 10 -31.34 -34.27 25.25
N TRP A 11 -30.14 -33.70 25.40
CA TRP A 11 -29.58 -33.41 26.71
C TRP A 11 -29.36 -31.91 26.83
N ARG A 12 -30.28 -31.25 27.55
CA ARG A 12 -30.10 -29.91 28.10
C ARG A 12 -29.23 -30.05 29.34
N CYS A 13 -28.00 -29.53 29.30
CA CYS A 13 -27.23 -29.25 30.49
C CYS A 13 -27.38 -27.76 30.80
N THR A 14 -28.19 -27.44 31.80
CA THR A 14 -28.41 -26.08 32.29
C THR A 14 -27.45 -25.84 33.45
N THR A 15 -26.29 -25.24 33.19
CA THR A 15 -25.39 -24.75 34.23
C THR A 15 -25.75 -23.30 34.57
N LEU A 16 -26.30 -23.10 35.77
CA LEU A 16 -26.42 -21.79 36.41
C LEU A 16 -25.03 -21.33 36.84
N VAL A 17 -24.43 -20.41 36.09
CA VAL A 17 -23.23 -19.68 36.54
C VAL A 17 -23.69 -18.46 37.32
N SER A 18 -23.43 -18.46 38.63
CA SER A 18 -23.58 -17.27 39.47
C SER A 18 -22.59 -16.20 39.03
N ILE A 19 -23.12 -15.08 38.54
CA ILE A 19 -22.36 -13.87 38.23
C ILE A 19 -22.04 -13.19 39.56
N MET A 20 -20.83 -13.38 40.09
CA MET A 20 -20.31 -12.48 41.12
C MET A 20 -19.91 -11.17 40.42
N GLY A 21 -20.67 -10.11 40.69
CA GLY A 21 -20.38 -8.76 40.21
C GLY A 21 -19.10 -8.22 40.86
N PHE A 22 -17.99 -8.31 40.14
CA PHE A 22 -16.83 -7.48 40.41
C PHE A 22 -17.08 -6.11 39.75
N SER A 23 -17.30 -5.08 40.57
CA SER A 23 -17.18 -3.69 40.11
C SER A 23 -15.71 -3.42 39.83
N VAL A 24 -15.31 -3.59 38.57
CA VAL A 24 -14.03 -3.10 38.08
C VAL A 24 -14.20 -1.60 37.89
N ILE A 25 -13.58 -0.82 38.77
CA ILE A 25 -13.40 0.61 38.58
C ILE A 25 -12.36 0.74 37.45
N SER A 26 -12.83 0.84 36.22
CA SER A 26 -11.97 1.17 35.09
C SER A 26 -11.43 2.60 35.31
N PRO A 27 -10.10 2.82 35.37
CA PRO A 27 -9.58 4.16 35.26
C PRO A 27 -10.03 4.72 33.91
N ALA A 28 -10.67 5.89 33.94
CA ALA A 28 -10.99 6.64 32.73
C ALA A 28 -9.68 6.97 32.01
N LEU A 29 -9.34 6.14 31.02
CA LEU A 29 -8.31 6.45 30.05
C LEU A 29 -8.86 7.67 29.29
N SER A 30 -8.25 8.82 29.53
CA SER A 30 -8.59 10.04 28.80
C SER A 30 -8.36 9.78 27.31
N GLU A 31 -9.44 9.62 26.57
CA GLU A 31 -9.39 9.57 25.10
C GLU A 31 -8.70 10.86 24.63
N PRO A 32 -7.67 10.75 23.76
CA PRO A 32 -7.07 11.93 23.17
C PRO A 32 -8.17 12.70 22.43
N THR A 33 -8.53 13.85 22.99
CA THR A 33 -9.61 14.69 22.46
C THR A 33 -9.06 15.41 21.24
N PHE A 34 -9.24 14.79 20.08
CA PHE A 34 -8.81 15.38 18.82
C PHE A 34 -9.72 16.59 18.50
N HIS A 35 -9.13 17.78 18.42
CA HIS A 35 -9.87 19.03 18.24
C HIS A 35 -10.14 19.32 16.74
N PRO A 36 -11.42 19.45 16.31
CA PRO A 36 -11.78 19.69 14.90
C PRO A 36 -11.21 20.97 14.27
N SER A 37 -10.69 21.90 15.07
CA SER A 37 -10.04 23.12 14.59
C SER A 37 -8.66 22.90 13.96
N GLU A 38 -8.04 21.73 14.13
CA GLU A 38 -6.78 21.38 13.45
C GLU A 38 -6.99 20.98 11.99
N PHE A 39 -8.16 20.45 11.60
CA PHE A 39 -8.44 20.09 10.20
C PHE A 39 -8.38 21.27 9.23
N LYS A 40 -8.71 22.48 9.69
CA LYS A 40 -8.62 23.70 8.86
C LYS A 40 -7.17 24.12 8.56
N LYS A 41 -6.18 23.51 9.23
CA LYS A 41 -4.74 23.69 8.99
C LYS A 41 -4.12 22.59 8.11
N ILE A 42 -4.89 21.60 7.68
CA ILE A 42 -4.38 20.54 6.79
C ILE A 42 -4.11 21.07 5.37
N SER A 43 -4.80 22.15 4.96
CA SER A 43 -4.58 22.85 3.69
C SER A 43 -3.18 23.49 3.56
N PRO A 44 -2.62 24.21 4.55
CA PRO A 44 -1.27 24.78 4.42
C PRO A 44 -0.10 23.81 4.70
N ALA A 45 -0.36 22.64 5.31
CA ALA A 45 0.71 21.68 5.64
C ALA A 45 1.38 21.07 4.39
N TRP A 46 0.64 20.95 3.28
CA TRP A 46 1.17 20.45 2.01
C TRP A 46 2.10 21.41 1.30
N GLU A 47 1.85 22.71 1.37
CA GLU A 47 2.77 23.70 0.81
C GLU A 47 4.15 23.54 1.48
N GLU A 48 4.17 23.25 2.78
CA GLU A 48 5.40 23.02 3.54
C GLU A 48 6.08 21.69 3.18
N LEU A 49 5.33 20.59 3.03
CA LEU A 49 5.86 19.30 2.58
C LEU A 49 6.32 19.30 1.11
N TYR A 50 5.63 20.03 0.22
CA TYR A 50 6.03 20.25 -1.17
C TYR A 50 7.35 21.03 -1.23
N GLN A 51 7.48 22.07 -0.41
CA GLN A 51 8.73 22.82 -0.29
C GLN A 51 9.86 21.96 0.30
N LEU A 52 9.59 21.08 1.27
CA LEU A 52 10.58 20.15 1.82
C LEU A 52 11.03 19.07 0.82
N ALA A 53 10.09 18.47 0.07
CA ALA A 53 10.38 17.49 -0.97
C ALA A 53 11.16 18.09 -2.15
N ASN A 54 10.98 19.38 -2.42
CA ASN A 54 11.72 20.12 -3.44
C ASN A 54 13.01 20.78 -2.91
N GLN A 55 13.16 21.01 -1.60
CA GLN A 55 14.36 21.57 -0.99
C GLN A 55 15.55 20.60 -1.02
N ASP A 56 15.30 19.29 -0.89
CA ASP A 56 16.35 18.27 -0.98
C ASP A 56 16.99 18.18 -2.39
N SER A 57 16.38 18.84 -3.39
CA SER A 57 16.93 18.96 -4.75
C SER A 57 17.75 20.25 -4.98
N SER A 58 17.93 21.11 -3.97
CA SER A 58 18.45 22.48 -4.16
C SER A 58 19.85 22.77 -3.61
N THR A 59 20.58 21.80 -3.06
CA THR A 59 21.98 22.01 -2.62
C THR A 59 22.98 21.11 -3.34
N THR A 60 23.11 21.26 -4.66
CA THR A 60 24.43 21.31 -5.31
C THR A 60 24.33 22.16 -6.58
N ASN A 61 24.95 23.34 -6.57
CA ASN A 61 25.27 24.08 -7.80
C ASN A 61 26.41 23.38 -8.55
N HIS A 62 26.20 22.12 -8.93
CA HIS A 62 27.04 21.45 -9.89
C HIS A 62 26.37 21.55 -11.25
N GLU A 63 27.06 22.20 -12.18
CA GLU A 63 26.75 22.18 -13.60
C GLU A 63 26.38 20.75 -14.01
N PRO A 64 25.21 20.52 -14.63
CA PRO A 64 24.78 19.19 -15.00
C PRO A 64 25.86 18.57 -15.90
N PRO A 65 26.32 17.34 -15.62
CA PRO A 65 27.30 16.70 -16.48
C PRO A 65 26.77 16.69 -17.92
N VAL A 66 27.60 17.13 -18.86
CA VAL A 66 27.29 17.13 -20.29
C VAL A 66 26.77 15.76 -20.69
N TYR A 67 25.46 15.69 -20.94
CA TYR A 67 24.76 14.47 -21.32
C TYR A 67 25.29 14.01 -22.68
N SER A 68 26.16 13.00 -22.65
CA SER A 68 26.47 12.23 -23.85
C SER A 68 25.26 11.35 -24.13
N PRO A 69 24.67 11.35 -25.34
CA PRO A 69 23.56 10.46 -25.67
C PRO A 69 24.02 9.00 -25.63
N GLY A 70 23.97 8.40 -24.44
CA GLY A 70 24.07 6.96 -24.26
C GLY A 70 22.82 6.32 -24.85
N GLY A 71 23.00 5.33 -25.72
CA GLY A 71 21.92 4.75 -26.53
C GLY A 71 20.67 4.42 -25.73
N SER A 72 19.55 5.00 -26.17
CA SER A 72 18.21 4.62 -25.76
C SER A 72 18.01 3.12 -26.03
N ARG A 73 18.07 2.31 -24.98
CA ARG A 73 17.63 0.92 -25.03
C ARG A 73 16.11 0.98 -24.87
N GLY A 74 15.40 0.57 -25.92
CA GLY A 74 13.94 0.61 -25.95
C GLY A 74 13.30 -0.21 -24.83
N ASN A 75 12.10 0.22 -24.43
CA ASN A 75 11.11 -0.57 -23.72
C ASN A 75 11.55 -1.10 -22.34
N GLU A 76 12.27 -0.30 -21.55
CA GLU A 76 12.64 -0.66 -20.19
C GLU A 76 11.39 -0.92 -19.34
N ILE A 77 11.29 -2.14 -18.80
CA ILE A 77 10.28 -2.46 -17.79
C ILE A 77 10.70 -1.77 -16.51
N CYS A 78 9.77 -1.06 -15.90
CA CYS A 78 10.00 -0.39 -14.64
C CYS A 78 8.81 -0.56 -13.72
N THR A 79 9.04 -1.07 -12.53
CA THR A 79 8.02 -1.14 -11.49
C THR A 79 7.79 0.25 -10.87
N ILE A 80 6.52 0.63 -10.80
CA ILE A 80 6.07 1.90 -10.22
C ILE A 80 5.55 1.67 -8.80
N VAL A 81 4.80 0.58 -8.57
CA VAL A 81 4.29 0.22 -7.24
C VAL A 81 4.58 -1.26 -6.97
N PRO A 82 5.25 -1.60 -5.86
CA PRO A 82 5.73 -0.71 -4.79
C PRO A 82 6.86 0.24 -5.23
N LEU A 83 6.88 1.46 -4.68
CA LEU A 83 7.89 2.46 -5.02
C LEU A 83 9.23 2.13 -4.36
N THR A 84 10.28 1.99 -5.15
CA THR A 84 11.65 1.82 -4.66
C THR A 84 12.20 3.16 -4.14
N GLN A 85 12.76 3.17 -2.92
CA GLN A 85 13.57 4.29 -2.46
C GLN A 85 15.03 4.10 -2.89
N PRO A 86 15.73 5.13 -3.39
CA PRO A 86 17.08 5.01 -3.96
C PRO A 86 18.21 4.79 -2.92
N ASN A 87 17.89 4.40 -1.69
CA ASN A 87 18.84 4.22 -0.59
C ASN A 87 19.22 2.74 -0.42
N ASN A 88 20.41 2.46 -0.95
CA ASN A 88 21.17 1.22 -0.88
C ASN A 88 20.94 0.38 0.40
N ASN A 89 20.30 -0.77 0.19
CA ASN A 89 20.33 -2.03 0.95
C ASN A 89 19.22 -2.26 2.00
N GLN A 90 18.12 -2.88 1.57
CA GLN A 90 17.69 -4.25 1.92
C GLN A 90 16.15 -4.41 1.86
N VAL A 91 15.40 -3.31 1.95
CA VAL A 91 13.95 -3.26 1.65
C VAL A 91 13.72 -1.99 0.84
N ASP A 92 13.20 -2.12 -0.37
CA ASP A 92 13.08 -0.99 -1.30
C ASP A 92 11.83 -0.15 -1.01
N SER A 93 10.82 -0.72 -0.35
CA SER A 93 9.54 -0.05 -0.05
C SER A 93 8.83 -0.65 1.17
N GLU A 94 8.11 0.17 1.92
CA GLU A 94 7.11 -0.27 2.89
C GLU A 94 5.70 -0.01 2.35
N ILE A 95 4.80 -0.98 2.52
CA ILE A 95 3.39 -0.86 2.13
C ILE A 95 2.47 -1.19 3.29
N TRP A 96 1.31 -0.55 3.34
CA TRP A 96 0.28 -0.84 4.33
C TRP A 96 -0.66 -1.96 3.88
N SER A 97 -1.08 -1.96 2.61
CA SER A 97 -2.06 -2.92 2.09
C SER A 97 -1.56 -4.38 2.11
N ASP A 98 -2.40 -5.28 2.62
CA ASP A 98 -2.23 -6.74 2.55
C ASP A 98 -2.68 -7.34 1.20
N LYS A 99 -3.29 -6.52 0.35
CA LYS A 99 -3.79 -6.83 -1.00
C LYS A 99 -3.31 -5.77 -1.99
N PRO A 100 -2.00 -5.65 -2.22
CA PRO A 100 -1.47 -4.57 -3.06
C PRO A 100 -1.93 -4.71 -4.51
N THR A 101 -1.91 -3.59 -5.22
CA THR A 101 -1.98 -3.52 -6.67
C THR A 101 -0.62 -3.11 -7.19
N PHE A 102 -0.01 -3.97 -7.99
CA PHE A 102 1.26 -3.72 -8.62
C PHE A 102 1.05 -2.89 -9.87
N ILE A 103 1.90 -1.89 -10.10
CA ILE A 103 1.82 -0.98 -11.25
C ILE A 103 3.21 -0.91 -11.86
N TRP A 104 3.30 -0.93 -13.20
CA TRP A 104 4.57 -0.88 -13.92
C TRP A 104 4.43 -0.13 -15.25
N ARG A 105 5.58 0.17 -15.85
CA ARG A 105 5.74 0.64 -17.24
C ARG A 105 6.46 -0.43 -18.04
N GLY A 106 6.15 -0.52 -19.33
CA GLY A 106 6.74 -1.52 -20.23
C GLY A 106 5.82 -2.74 -20.44
N ASP A 107 6.19 -3.57 -21.41
CA ASP A 107 5.43 -4.75 -21.79
C ASP A 107 5.90 -5.96 -20.98
N ILE A 108 5.09 -6.36 -19.98
CA ILE A 108 5.31 -7.61 -19.24
C ILE A 108 4.31 -8.66 -19.69
N LYS A 109 4.68 -9.93 -19.53
CA LYS A 109 3.85 -11.10 -19.83
C LYS A 109 3.58 -11.94 -18.59
N TYR A 110 4.41 -11.82 -17.55
CA TYR A 110 4.31 -12.63 -16.35
C TYR A 110 4.80 -11.86 -15.13
N VAL A 111 4.18 -12.13 -13.98
CA VAL A 111 4.55 -11.58 -12.67
C VAL A 111 4.56 -12.69 -11.64
N GLU A 112 5.51 -12.62 -10.71
CA GLU A 112 5.64 -13.51 -9.57
C GLU A 112 5.84 -12.72 -8.29
N LEU A 113 5.32 -13.27 -7.20
CA LEU A 113 5.55 -12.80 -5.84
C LEU A 113 6.10 -13.96 -5.01
N HIS A 114 7.26 -13.74 -4.41
CA HIS A 114 7.94 -14.68 -3.52
C HIS A 114 8.01 -14.12 -2.09
N SER A 115 8.18 -15.00 -1.10
CA SER A 115 8.65 -14.60 0.23
C SER A 115 10.10 -14.11 0.18
N ASP A 116 10.53 -13.41 1.23
CA ASP A 116 11.90 -12.90 1.42
C ASP A 116 13.01 -13.96 1.25
N ASP A 117 12.72 -15.24 1.53
CA ASP A 117 13.67 -16.33 1.29
C ASP A 117 13.94 -16.60 -0.21
N ASN A 118 13.17 -15.97 -1.11
CA ASN A 118 13.18 -16.14 -2.55
C ASN A 118 13.03 -17.60 -3.01
N GLU A 119 12.56 -18.48 -2.12
CA GLU A 119 12.40 -19.91 -2.38
C GLU A 119 10.92 -20.28 -2.49
N THR A 120 10.03 -19.56 -1.80
CA THR A 120 8.60 -19.87 -1.83
C THR A 120 7.85 -18.95 -2.77
N LEU A 121 7.42 -19.49 -3.91
CA LEU A 121 6.44 -18.83 -4.79
C LEU A 121 5.09 -18.74 -4.09
N ILE A 122 4.65 -17.52 -3.80
CA ILE A 122 3.38 -17.24 -3.11
C ILE A 122 2.26 -17.03 -4.12
N TRP A 123 2.57 -16.38 -5.24
CA TRP A 123 1.59 -16.02 -6.24
C TRP A 123 2.24 -15.73 -7.59
N SER A 124 1.54 -16.07 -8.66
CA SER A 124 1.96 -15.70 -10.01
C SER A 124 0.77 -15.45 -10.91
N GLN A 125 0.99 -14.66 -11.95
CA GLN A 125 -0.06 -14.36 -12.93
C GLN A 125 0.48 -14.06 -14.32
N ASN A 126 -0.20 -14.64 -15.33
CA ASN A 126 -0.03 -14.23 -16.72
C ASN A 126 -0.70 -12.88 -16.97
N ILE A 127 0.00 -12.00 -17.65
CA ILE A 127 -0.44 -10.66 -17.98
C ILE A 127 -0.89 -10.64 -19.44
N SER A 128 -2.14 -10.25 -19.65
CA SER A 128 -2.66 -9.99 -20.99
C SER A 128 -2.02 -8.72 -21.56
N ASP A 129 -1.79 -8.70 -22.87
CA ASP A 129 -1.27 -7.54 -23.59
C ASP A 129 -1.99 -6.25 -23.18
N SER A 130 -1.24 -5.14 -23.07
CA SER A 130 -1.68 -3.78 -22.69
C SER A 130 -1.99 -3.48 -21.22
N LYS A 131 -1.93 -4.45 -20.30
CA LYS A 131 -2.06 -4.14 -18.87
C LYS A 131 -0.77 -3.54 -18.30
N GLN A 132 -0.94 -2.54 -17.45
CA GLN A 132 0.14 -1.87 -16.69
C GLN A 132 -0.08 -1.90 -15.17
N SER A 133 -1.12 -2.61 -14.74
CA SER A 133 -1.40 -2.84 -13.34
C SER A 133 -2.08 -4.19 -13.13
N ILE A 134 -1.90 -4.75 -11.92
CA ILE A 134 -2.60 -5.95 -11.48
C ILE A 134 -2.78 -5.98 -9.98
N SER A 135 -4.01 -6.26 -9.55
CA SER A 135 -4.31 -6.48 -8.14
C SER A 135 -3.86 -7.88 -7.72
N TYR A 136 -3.18 -7.96 -6.60
CA TYR A 136 -2.81 -9.21 -5.97
C TYR A 136 -4.08 -9.97 -5.54
N THR A 137 -4.19 -11.23 -5.97
CA THR A 137 -5.39 -12.07 -5.77
C THR A 137 -5.15 -13.29 -4.89
N GLY A 138 -3.93 -13.46 -4.37
CA GLY A 138 -3.58 -14.53 -3.42
C GLY A 138 -4.11 -14.27 -2.02
N GLU A 139 -3.68 -15.04 -1.04
CA GLU A 139 -4.03 -14.85 0.38
C GLU A 139 -3.43 -13.55 0.94
N PRO A 140 -4.11 -12.82 1.84
CA PRO A 140 -3.59 -11.57 2.40
C PRO A 140 -2.13 -11.67 2.85
N LEU A 141 -1.31 -10.72 2.42
CA LEU A 141 0.08 -10.62 2.83
C LEU A 141 0.15 -10.33 4.33
N GLN A 142 1.18 -10.83 4.99
CA GLN A 142 1.29 -10.78 6.44
C GLN A 142 2.05 -9.52 6.88
N PRO A 143 1.51 -8.75 7.85
CA PRO A 143 2.22 -7.61 8.42
C PRO A 143 3.59 -7.99 9.00
N GLY A 144 4.62 -7.21 8.69
CA GLY A 144 5.99 -7.45 9.12
C GLY A 144 6.80 -8.38 8.20
N GLU A 145 6.16 -9.03 7.23
CA GLU A 145 6.85 -9.91 6.27
C GLU A 145 7.37 -9.13 5.06
N THR A 146 8.47 -9.64 4.50
CA THR A 146 9.12 -9.09 3.30
C THR A 146 8.86 -10.00 2.11
N TYR A 147 8.68 -9.38 0.94
CA TYR A 147 8.29 -10.04 -0.30
C TYR A 147 9.11 -9.52 -1.47
N GLN A 148 9.33 -10.38 -2.44
CA GLN A 148 10.00 -10.03 -3.69
C GLN A 148 9.01 -10.12 -4.86
N LEU A 149 8.85 -9.00 -5.57
CA LEU A 149 8.07 -8.90 -6.79
C LEU A 149 9.01 -9.00 -7.99
N SER A 150 8.70 -9.90 -8.93
CA SER A 150 9.49 -10.14 -10.13
C SER A 150 8.64 -9.99 -11.38
N LEU A 151 9.10 -9.19 -12.36
CA LEU A 151 8.42 -8.91 -13.62
C LEU A 151 9.18 -9.51 -14.80
N TYR A 152 8.47 -10.18 -15.71
CA TYR A 152 9.05 -10.83 -16.89
C TYR A 152 8.38 -10.35 -18.19
N ASP A 153 9.18 -10.12 -19.23
CA ASP A 153 8.71 -9.80 -20.60
C ASP A 153 8.35 -11.04 -21.43
N ILE A 154 8.49 -12.24 -20.85
CA ILE A 154 8.18 -13.52 -21.48
C ILE A 154 7.06 -14.25 -20.74
N SER A 155 6.25 -14.99 -21.50
CA SER A 155 5.07 -15.70 -20.97
C SER A 155 5.39 -16.99 -20.22
N ASN A 156 6.65 -17.42 -20.22
CA ASN A 156 7.11 -18.58 -19.46
C ASN A 156 8.45 -18.26 -18.79
N PRO A 157 8.48 -18.02 -17.46
CA PRO A 157 9.72 -17.72 -16.74
C PRO A 157 10.71 -18.89 -16.76
N ASP A 158 10.25 -20.14 -16.91
CA ASP A 158 11.13 -21.32 -17.02
C ASP A 158 12.07 -21.28 -18.25
N ILE A 159 11.82 -20.37 -19.19
CA ILE A 159 12.60 -20.19 -20.43
C ILE A 159 13.67 -19.09 -20.27
N SER A 160 13.53 -18.17 -19.30
CA SER A 160 14.60 -17.22 -18.97
C SER A 160 14.82 -17.11 -17.47
N ASP A 161 16.04 -17.41 -17.06
CA ASP A 161 16.43 -17.46 -15.64
C ASP A 161 16.41 -16.10 -14.90
N PHE A 162 16.09 -14.98 -15.57
CA PHE A 162 16.21 -13.66 -14.95
C PHE A 162 14.98 -12.78 -15.20
N PRO A 163 14.36 -12.24 -14.13
CA PRO A 163 13.35 -11.21 -14.29
C PRO A 163 13.95 -9.97 -14.96
N ARG A 164 13.11 -9.24 -15.69
CA ARG A 164 13.50 -7.96 -16.30
C ARG A 164 13.61 -6.85 -15.28
N ASP A 165 12.76 -6.92 -14.27
CA ASP A 165 12.78 -6.04 -13.13
C ASP A 165 12.35 -6.81 -11.89
N SER A 166 12.90 -6.45 -10.74
CA SER A 166 12.54 -7.04 -9.46
C SER A 166 12.77 -6.05 -8.33
N LEU A 167 11.87 -6.04 -7.36
CA LEU A 167 12.02 -5.24 -6.15
C LEU A 167 11.60 -6.02 -4.91
N THR A 168 12.14 -5.58 -3.78
CA THR A 168 11.79 -6.11 -2.46
C THR A 168 10.97 -5.09 -1.69
N PHE A 169 9.86 -5.50 -1.11
CA PHE A 169 9.03 -4.65 -0.26
C PHE A 169 8.60 -5.36 1.00
N LYS A 170 8.32 -4.59 2.05
CA LYS A 170 7.85 -5.09 3.33
C LYS A 170 6.44 -4.59 3.60
N VAL A 171 5.56 -5.47 4.06
CA VAL A 171 4.28 -5.05 4.63
C VAL A 171 4.55 -4.53 6.03
N ILE A 172 4.05 -3.34 6.35
CA ILE A 172 4.36 -2.71 7.64
C ILE A 172 3.98 -3.60 8.83
N GLU A 173 4.68 -3.41 9.95
CA GLU A 173 4.53 -4.21 11.16
C GLU A 173 3.10 -4.16 11.73
N THR A 174 2.67 -5.25 12.39
CA THR A 174 1.29 -5.39 12.89
C THR A 174 0.82 -4.20 13.74
N HIS A 175 1.65 -3.70 14.66
CA HIS A 175 1.28 -2.57 15.52
C HIS A 175 1.09 -1.27 14.71
N GLN A 176 1.97 -1.01 13.75
CA GLN A 176 1.87 0.16 12.87
C GLN A 176 0.67 0.04 11.94
N HIS A 177 0.42 -1.15 11.38
CA HIS A 177 -0.76 -1.45 10.59
C HIS A 177 -2.06 -1.17 11.35
N GLN A 178 -2.16 -1.64 12.59
CA GLN A 178 -3.32 -1.38 13.44
C GLN A 178 -3.49 0.11 13.75
N LYS A 179 -2.39 0.83 14.01
CA LYS A 179 -2.45 2.27 14.25
C LYS A 179 -2.99 3.03 13.04
N ILE A 180 -2.47 2.71 11.84
CA ILE A 180 -2.90 3.35 10.59
C ILE A 180 -4.36 3.03 10.28
N GLN A 181 -4.79 1.78 10.47
CA GLN A 181 -6.20 1.41 10.32
C GLN A 181 -7.10 2.25 11.24
N GLN A 182 -6.74 2.38 12.52
CA GLN A 182 -7.51 3.17 13.49
C GLN A 182 -7.56 4.65 13.11
N ASP A 183 -6.43 5.21 12.67
CA ASP A 183 -6.35 6.61 12.28
C ASP A 183 -7.19 6.91 11.03
N LEU A 184 -7.16 6.01 10.03
CA LEU A 184 -7.99 6.11 8.83
C LEU A 184 -9.48 5.97 9.14
N GLU A 185 -9.88 5.02 10.00
CA GLU A 185 -11.26 4.87 10.44
C GLU A 185 -11.77 6.12 11.18
N GLN A 186 -10.93 6.71 12.03
CA GLN A 186 -11.24 7.94 12.73
C GLN A 186 -11.38 9.12 11.76
N LEU A 187 -10.43 9.27 10.83
CA LEU A 187 -10.43 10.30 9.78
C LEU A 187 -11.73 10.23 8.96
N GLU A 188 -12.09 9.05 8.47
CA GLU A 188 -13.31 8.83 7.70
C GLU A 188 -14.57 9.14 8.50
N THR A 189 -14.64 8.68 9.75
CA THR A 189 -15.77 8.93 10.65
C THR A 189 -15.98 10.44 10.83
N GLN A 190 -14.90 11.19 11.06
CA GLN A 190 -14.96 12.65 11.21
C GLN A 190 -15.41 13.35 9.92
N LEU A 191 -14.89 12.93 8.76
CA LEU A 191 -15.27 13.51 7.46
C LEU A 191 -16.72 13.19 7.09
N HIS A 192 -17.20 11.98 7.40
CA HIS A 192 -18.60 11.62 7.22
C HIS A 192 -19.54 12.45 8.11
N GLN A 193 -19.17 12.71 9.36
CA GLN A 193 -19.94 13.61 10.25
C GLN A 193 -20.02 15.04 9.70
N GLN A 194 -18.97 15.48 8.99
CA GLN A 194 -18.93 16.75 8.28
C GLN A 194 -19.62 16.73 6.90
N LYS A 195 -20.22 15.59 6.52
CA LYS A 195 -20.87 15.37 5.21
C LYS A 195 -19.91 15.59 4.03
N ALA A 196 -18.64 15.21 4.20
CA ALA A 196 -17.67 15.20 3.11
C ALA A 196 -18.13 14.26 1.98
N THR A 197 -17.74 14.58 0.75
CA THR A 197 -17.97 13.72 -0.41
C THR A 197 -17.01 12.52 -0.41
N ALA A 198 -17.33 11.47 -1.15
CA ALA A 198 -16.43 10.33 -1.31
C ALA A 198 -15.06 10.76 -1.87
N GLU A 199 -15.03 11.67 -2.86
CA GLU A 199 -13.80 12.23 -3.42
C GLU A 199 -12.95 12.94 -2.36
N ALA A 200 -13.57 13.75 -1.49
CA ALA A 200 -12.85 14.45 -0.41
C ALA A 200 -12.28 13.48 0.63
N ILE A 201 -13.00 12.39 0.93
CA ILE A 201 -12.54 11.34 1.84
C ILE A 201 -11.35 10.60 1.25
N THR A 202 -11.43 10.18 0.00
CA THR A 202 -10.33 9.51 -0.69
C THR A 202 -9.11 10.42 -0.81
N LEU A 203 -9.29 11.72 -1.10
CA LEU A 203 -8.19 12.68 -1.11
C LEU A 203 -7.49 12.77 0.26
N ALA A 204 -8.27 12.83 1.35
CA ALA A 204 -7.70 12.85 2.70
C ALA A 204 -6.93 11.56 3.04
N ARG A 205 -7.40 10.39 2.58
CA ARG A 205 -6.69 9.11 2.72
C ARG A 205 -5.36 9.10 1.95
N ILE A 206 -5.37 9.56 0.70
CA ILE A 206 -4.13 9.69 -0.10
C ILE A 206 -3.13 10.58 0.64
N GLN A 207 -3.59 11.72 1.15
CA GLN A 207 -2.79 12.63 1.95
C GLN A 207 -2.19 11.93 3.18
N TYR A 208 -3.02 11.20 3.93
CA TYR A 208 -2.58 10.46 5.10
C TYR A 208 -1.43 9.50 4.75
N PHE A 209 -1.56 8.73 3.66
CA PHE A 209 -0.51 7.83 3.22
C PHE A 209 0.78 8.55 2.82
N VAL A 210 0.68 9.69 2.12
CA VAL A 210 1.85 10.51 1.76
C VAL A 210 2.58 11.02 2.99
N GLU A 211 1.87 11.53 4.01
CA GLU A 211 2.46 12.01 5.26
C GLU A 211 3.21 10.92 6.01
N HIS A 212 2.76 9.67 5.88
CA HIS A 212 3.37 8.48 6.48
C HIS A 212 4.39 7.80 5.56
N GLN A 213 4.76 8.43 4.43
CA GLN A 213 5.69 7.90 3.44
C GLN A 213 5.26 6.55 2.81
N LEU A 214 3.96 6.22 2.89
CA LEU A 214 3.34 5.04 2.29
C LEU A 214 2.94 5.33 0.85
N TRP A 215 3.94 5.65 0.03
CA TRP A 215 3.71 6.16 -1.32
C TRP A 215 3.03 5.15 -2.25
N SER A 216 3.30 3.86 -2.05
CA SER A 216 2.63 2.76 -2.75
C SER A 216 1.12 2.80 -2.51
N ASP A 217 0.69 2.91 -1.26
CA ASP A 217 -0.73 2.99 -0.88
C ASP A 217 -1.37 4.29 -1.38
N ALA A 218 -0.65 5.42 -1.26
CA ALA A 218 -1.09 6.69 -1.82
C ALA A 218 -1.35 6.61 -3.33
N LEU A 219 -0.41 6.02 -4.09
CA LEU A 219 -0.54 5.85 -5.54
C LEU A 219 -1.69 4.90 -5.91
N MET A 220 -1.84 3.78 -5.21
CA MET A 220 -2.96 2.87 -5.45
C MET A 220 -4.31 3.55 -5.22
N GLU A 221 -4.46 4.25 -4.10
CA GLU A 221 -5.68 4.98 -3.77
C GLU A 221 -5.94 6.09 -4.81
N SER A 222 -4.88 6.77 -5.26
CA SER A 222 -4.94 7.80 -6.30
C SER A 222 -5.39 7.29 -7.67
N SER A 223 -5.03 6.06 -8.03
CA SER A 223 -5.37 5.46 -9.32
C SER A 223 -6.87 5.22 -9.51
N SER A 224 -7.62 5.22 -8.40
CA SER A 224 -9.08 5.09 -8.40
C SER A 224 -9.81 6.42 -8.66
N LEU A 225 -9.10 7.55 -8.61
CA LEU A 225 -9.66 8.89 -8.80
C LEU A 225 -9.17 9.55 -10.09
N GLN A 226 -10.03 10.37 -10.69
CA GLN A 226 -9.58 11.47 -11.53
C GLN A 226 -9.20 12.61 -10.58
N ILE A 227 -7.96 12.62 -10.09
CA ILE A 227 -7.48 13.66 -9.19
C ILE A 227 -7.59 15.02 -9.89
N GLN A 228 -8.40 15.91 -9.34
CA GLN A 228 -8.55 17.28 -9.83
C GLN A 228 -7.57 18.26 -9.16
N ASP A 229 -6.85 17.82 -8.12
CA ASP A 229 -5.83 18.62 -7.44
C ASP A 229 -4.50 18.58 -8.22
N PRO A 230 -4.08 19.69 -8.84
CA PRO A 230 -2.87 19.71 -9.67
C PRO A 230 -1.59 19.50 -8.87
N SER A 231 -1.55 19.91 -7.59
CA SER A 231 -0.35 19.84 -6.75
C SER A 231 -0.07 18.41 -6.30
N LEU A 232 -1.12 17.69 -5.89
CA LEU A 232 -1.01 16.27 -5.56
C LEU A 232 -0.70 15.43 -6.80
N ASP A 233 -1.34 15.74 -7.93
CA ASP A 233 -1.05 15.09 -9.20
C ASP A 233 0.41 15.28 -9.63
N GLU A 234 0.96 16.50 -9.51
CA GLU A 234 2.37 16.79 -9.80
C GLU A 234 3.32 16.04 -8.84
N LEU A 235 3.00 15.98 -7.54
CA LEU A 235 3.80 15.27 -6.54
C LEU A 235 3.87 13.77 -6.86
N LEU A 236 2.72 13.15 -7.13
CA LEU A 236 2.62 11.72 -7.47
C LEU A 236 3.37 11.44 -8.78
N LYS A 237 3.18 12.27 -9.82
CA LYS A 237 3.92 12.15 -11.08
C LYS A 237 5.43 12.26 -10.90
N THR A 238 5.88 13.22 -10.09
CA THR A 238 7.31 13.42 -9.82
C THR A 238 7.93 12.21 -9.15
N LYS A 239 7.23 11.58 -8.19
CA LYS A 239 7.68 10.34 -7.55
C LYS A 239 7.74 9.18 -8.53
N VAL A 240 6.71 8.99 -9.36
CA VAL A 240 6.67 7.95 -10.41
C VAL A 240 7.75 8.15 -11.47
N SER A 241 8.07 9.40 -11.83
CA SER A 241 9.17 9.66 -12.76
C SER A 241 10.52 9.24 -12.18
N ARG A 242 10.79 9.63 -10.92
CA ARG A 242 12.05 9.27 -10.24
C ARG A 242 12.24 7.77 -10.07
N SER A 243 11.17 6.97 -9.94
CA SER A 243 11.29 5.51 -9.84
C SER A 243 11.66 4.84 -11.16
N CYS A 244 11.45 5.49 -12.31
CA CYS A 244 11.66 4.92 -13.64
C CYS A 244 12.66 5.67 -14.54
N GLY A 245 13.48 6.58 -13.98
CA GLY A 245 14.49 7.36 -14.70
C GLY A 245 14.42 8.86 -14.44
#